data_AF-A0A7X7RMY7-F1
#
_entry.id   AF-A0A7X7RMY7-F1
#
_cell.length_a   1.000
_cell.length_b   1.000
_cell.length_c   1.000
_cell.angle_alpha   90.00
_cell.angle_beta   90.00
_cell.angle_gamma   90.00
#
_symmetry.space_group_name_H-M   'P 1'
#
loop_
_entity.id
_entity.type
_entity.pdbx_description
1 polymer ?
#
loop_
_entity_poly.entity_id
_entity_poly.type
_entity_poly.pdbx_seq_one_letter_code
_entity_poly.pdbx_strand_id
1 'polypeptide(L)'
;MLRIDNHNANVGLWTPLGLPGDSAADLSGDHLFISGTNVVVVPEHEMPVLANRVTLWNGALLTHQACTADQVYSLDLTVEEALVIDTASRIDATGRGYLAGRTTGNSTVGGATWPSGGSYGGLGAGSPANKTYGDFREPVEPGSGSSNVAGGGLLRITSGSAVVDGVIRANGANGSYYSPCGGSGGGILLNAGILSGNGAVQANGGAGYGSYGGGGGGRVALYAWDTMTLSASNAVANGGSGGGQA
;
A
#
# COMPACT_ATOMS: atom_id res chain seq x y z
N MET A 1 -16.61 3.27 -20.55
CA MET A 1 -15.57 2.28 -20.20
C MET A 1 -14.22 2.86 -20.56
N LEU A 2 -13.41 3.18 -19.55
CA LEU A 2 -12.00 3.52 -19.70
C LEU A 2 -11.19 2.23 -19.57
N ARG A 3 -10.66 1.73 -20.69
CA ARG A 3 -9.80 0.55 -20.72
C ARG A 3 -8.34 0.97 -20.80
N ILE A 4 -7.55 0.49 -19.86
CA ILE A 4 -6.09 0.63 -19.87
C ILE A 4 -5.50 -0.76 -20.09
N ASP A 5 -4.90 -0.96 -21.26
CA ASP A 5 -4.14 -2.15 -21.62
C ASP A 5 -2.82 -1.79 -22.31
N ASN A 6 -1.80 -2.59 -22.06
CA ASN A 6 -0.45 -2.32 -22.54
C ASN A 6 -0.26 -2.71 -24.02
N HIS A 7 -1.24 -3.35 -24.69
CA HIS A 7 -1.12 -3.82 -26.08
C HIS A 7 0.22 -4.51 -26.43
N ASN A 8 0.84 -5.24 -25.49
CA ASN A 8 2.19 -5.83 -25.61
C ASN A 8 3.37 -4.86 -25.76
N ALA A 9 3.24 -3.58 -25.37
CA ALA A 9 4.35 -2.64 -25.31
C ALA A 9 5.34 -2.97 -24.16
N ASN A 10 6.54 -2.37 -24.21
CA ASN A 10 7.63 -2.67 -23.28
C ASN A 10 7.24 -2.47 -21.80
N VAL A 11 7.88 -3.26 -20.94
CA VAL A 11 7.66 -3.32 -19.48
C VAL A 11 7.89 -1.94 -18.83
N GLY A 12 6.97 -1.49 -17.97
CA GLY A 12 7.28 -0.53 -16.90
C GLY A 12 6.96 0.95 -17.12
N LEU A 13 6.30 1.33 -18.23
CA LEU A 13 5.78 2.69 -18.37
C LEU A 13 4.50 2.85 -17.53
N TRP A 14 4.49 3.86 -16.66
CA TRP A 14 3.32 4.18 -15.84
C TRP A 14 2.24 4.76 -16.74
N THR A 15 1.00 4.30 -16.55
CA THR A 15 -0.17 4.94 -17.14
C THR A 15 -0.78 5.86 -16.09
N PRO A 16 -0.59 7.19 -16.20
CA PRO A 16 -1.19 8.12 -15.26
C PRO A 16 -2.72 8.07 -15.38
N LEU A 17 -3.42 8.09 -14.23
CA LEU A 17 -4.83 8.46 -14.16
C LEU A 17 -4.91 9.96 -13.91
N GLY A 18 -5.67 10.67 -14.75
CA GLY A 18 -5.80 12.13 -14.71
C GLY A 18 -4.67 12.88 -15.41
N LEU A 19 -4.80 14.20 -15.42
CA LEU A 19 -3.88 15.17 -15.99
C LEU A 19 -3.29 16.08 -14.89
N PRO A 20 -2.13 16.72 -15.15
CA PRO A 20 -1.60 17.73 -14.24
C PRO A 20 -2.63 18.84 -13.98
N GLY A 21 -3.03 18.99 -12.71
CA GLY A 21 -3.99 19.99 -12.26
C GLY A 21 -5.42 19.49 -12.04
N ASP A 22 -5.73 18.23 -12.36
CA ASP A 22 -7.01 17.62 -11.99
C ASP A 22 -7.11 17.49 -10.47
N SER A 23 -8.19 17.96 -9.84
CA SER A 23 -8.38 17.76 -8.39
C SER A 23 -8.85 16.35 -8.02
N ALA A 24 -9.30 15.57 -9.00
CA ALA A 24 -9.79 14.20 -8.88
C ALA A 24 -9.77 13.52 -10.24
N ALA A 25 -9.53 12.20 -10.27
CA ALA A 25 -9.87 11.38 -11.43
C ALA A 25 -11.33 10.93 -11.29
N ASP A 26 -12.26 11.76 -11.77
CA ASP A 26 -13.69 11.50 -11.74
C ASP A 26 -14.12 10.65 -12.95
N LEU A 27 -14.25 9.35 -12.71
CA LEU A 27 -14.78 8.35 -13.64
C LEU A 27 -16.17 7.88 -13.17
N SER A 28 -16.93 8.75 -12.50
CA SER A 28 -18.30 8.45 -12.09
C SER A 28 -19.15 8.13 -13.32
N GLY A 29 -19.92 7.05 -13.25
CA GLY A 29 -20.63 6.46 -14.38
C GLY A 29 -19.79 5.56 -15.28
N ASP A 30 -18.48 5.45 -15.05
CA ASP A 30 -17.55 4.71 -15.90
C ASP A 30 -16.95 3.46 -15.23
N HIS A 31 -16.50 2.55 -16.09
CA HIS A 31 -15.73 1.36 -15.71
C HIS A 31 -14.26 1.56 -16.02
N LEU A 32 -13.42 1.62 -14.99
CA LEU A 32 -11.97 1.54 -15.08
C LEU A 32 -11.56 0.06 -15.17
N PHE A 33 -11.23 -0.38 -16.39
CA PHE A 33 -10.77 -1.74 -16.65
C PHE A 33 -9.26 -1.76 -16.92
N ILE A 34 -8.50 -2.37 -16.02
CA ILE A 34 -7.04 -2.47 -16.08
C ILE A 34 -6.68 -3.94 -16.35
N SER A 35 -5.98 -4.22 -17.44
CA SER A 35 -5.67 -5.62 -17.82
C SER A 35 -4.28 -5.82 -18.40
N GLY A 36 -3.54 -6.79 -17.83
CA GLY A 36 -2.24 -7.24 -18.33
C GLY A 36 -1.11 -7.12 -17.31
N THR A 37 -0.19 -8.09 -17.33
CA THR A 37 0.94 -8.25 -16.40
C THR A 37 1.93 -7.09 -16.35
N ASN A 38 1.93 -6.23 -17.36
CA ASN A 38 2.82 -5.08 -17.49
C ASN A 38 2.08 -3.74 -17.42
N VAL A 39 0.78 -3.74 -17.12
CA VAL A 39 0.01 -2.52 -16.95
C VAL A 39 0.16 -2.03 -15.51
N VAL A 40 0.78 -0.87 -15.36
CA VAL A 40 0.92 -0.17 -14.09
C VAL A 40 0.15 1.15 -14.17
N VAL A 41 -0.90 1.25 -13.36
CA VAL A 41 -1.75 2.43 -13.28
C VAL A 41 -1.46 3.18 -11.98
N VAL A 42 -1.30 4.50 -12.08
CA VAL A 42 -0.94 5.37 -10.95
C VAL A 42 -1.71 6.68 -11.08
N PRO A 43 -2.36 7.21 -10.02
CA PRO A 43 -2.80 8.61 -10.01
C PRO A 43 -1.64 9.56 -10.36
N GLU A 44 -1.92 10.58 -11.18
CA GLU A 44 -0.91 11.54 -11.66
C GLU A 44 -0.29 12.37 -10.52
N HIS A 45 -1.01 12.58 -9.43
CA HIS A 45 -0.52 13.16 -8.17
C HIS A 45 -1.41 12.72 -7.00
N GLU A 46 -1.26 13.33 -5.82
CA GLU A 46 -2.15 13.06 -4.69
C GLU A 46 -3.55 13.61 -4.96
N MET A 47 -4.47 12.72 -5.33
CA MET A 47 -5.86 13.04 -5.60
C MET A 47 -6.77 11.82 -5.40
N PRO A 48 -8.06 12.01 -5.09
CA PRO A 48 -9.02 10.92 -5.07
C PRO A 48 -9.31 10.38 -6.47
N VAL A 49 -9.57 9.07 -6.55
CA VAL A 49 -10.06 8.38 -7.73
C VAL A 49 -11.49 7.90 -7.46
N LEU A 50 -12.44 8.36 -8.27
CA LEU A 50 -13.85 7.98 -8.17
C LEU A 50 -14.23 7.21 -9.43
N ALA A 51 -14.89 6.06 -9.29
CA ALA A 51 -15.36 5.26 -10.42
C ALA A 51 -16.61 4.44 -10.07
N ASN A 52 -17.46 4.09 -11.04
CA ASN A 52 -18.54 3.13 -10.76
C ASN A 52 -17.98 1.74 -10.55
N ARG A 53 -17.03 1.34 -11.41
CA ARG A 53 -16.45 0.01 -11.39
C ARG A 53 -14.96 0.06 -11.63
N VAL A 54 -14.24 -0.77 -10.88
CA VAL A 54 -12.81 -0.99 -11.08
C VAL A 54 -12.57 -2.49 -11.22
N THR A 55 -11.89 -2.89 -12.31
CA THR A 55 -11.52 -4.29 -12.52
C THR A 55 -10.06 -4.37 -12.85
N LEU A 56 -9.34 -5.15 -12.05
CA LEU A 56 -7.94 -5.52 -12.26
C LEU A 56 -7.92 -6.98 -12.73
N TRP A 57 -7.44 -7.19 -13.95
CA TRP A 57 -7.48 -8.49 -14.61
C TRP A 57 -6.12 -8.86 -15.22
N ASN A 58 -5.85 -10.16 -15.33
CA ASN A 58 -4.72 -10.72 -16.07
C ASN A 58 -3.35 -10.09 -15.70
N GLY A 59 -3.10 -9.89 -14.40
CA GLY A 59 -1.81 -9.41 -13.89
C GLY A 59 -1.68 -7.90 -13.72
N ALA A 60 -2.79 -7.15 -13.79
CA ALA A 60 -2.81 -5.71 -13.63
C ALA A 60 -2.23 -5.23 -12.29
N LEU A 61 -1.59 -4.06 -12.31
CA LEU A 61 -1.12 -3.36 -11.11
C LEU A 61 -1.75 -1.96 -11.02
N LEU A 62 -2.43 -1.69 -9.91
CA LEU A 62 -2.80 -0.33 -9.48
C LEU A 62 -1.95 0.07 -8.26
N THR A 63 -1.42 1.29 -8.25
CA THR A 63 -0.57 1.80 -7.16
C THR A 63 -0.71 3.33 -7.03
N HIS A 64 0.02 3.95 -6.09
CA HIS A 64 0.15 5.41 -5.97
C HIS A 64 1.62 5.83 -6.10
N GLN A 65 1.91 7.13 -6.22
CA GLN A 65 3.30 7.61 -6.29
C GLN A 65 4.07 7.31 -5.00
N ALA A 66 5.39 7.14 -5.07
CA ALA A 66 6.18 7.02 -3.85
C ALA A 66 6.25 8.38 -3.13
N CYS A 67 6.13 8.39 -1.80
CA CYS A 67 6.34 9.60 -1.00
C CYS A 67 7.73 10.18 -1.24
N THR A 68 7.83 11.51 -1.16
CA THR A 68 9.09 12.25 -1.21
C THR A 68 9.35 12.93 0.14
N ALA A 69 10.44 13.70 0.24
CA ALA A 69 10.71 14.49 1.44
C ALA A 69 9.66 15.59 1.68
N ASP A 70 8.96 16.02 0.62
CA ASP A 70 8.07 17.18 0.62
C ASP A 70 6.60 16.80 0.43
N GLN A 71 6.33 15.64 -0.19
CA GLN A 71 4.96 15.20 -0.51
C GLN A 71 4.70 13.79 0.00
N VAL A 72 3.54 13.62 0.63
CA VAL A 72 2.98 12.32 1.01
C VAL A 72 1.96 11.93 -0.06
N TYR A 73 2.03 10.68 -0.50
CA TYR A 73 1.07 10.13 -1.45
C TYR A 73 0.33 8.94 -0.84
N SER A 74 -0.91 8.76 -1.27
CA SER A 74 -1.79 7.65 -0.93
C SER A 74 -2.63 7.25 -2.15
N LEU A 75 -3.26 6.08 -2.08
CA LEU A 75 -4.36 5.76 -2.99
C LEU A 75 -5.67 5.96 -2.23
N ASP A 76 -6.44 6.97 -2.60
CA ASP A 76 -7.81 7.19 -2.13
C ASP A 76 -8.78 6.79 -3.26
N LEU A 77 -9.38 5.61 -3.14
CA LEU A 77 -10.19 4.99 -4.18
C LEU A 77 -11.63 4.80 -3.70
N THR A 78 -12.57 5.46 -4.37
CA THR A 78 -14.01 5.26 -4.16
C THR A 78 -14.61 4.57 -5.37
N VAL A 79 -15.17 3.37 -5.17
CA VAL A 79 -15.79 2.55 -6.22
C VAL A 79 -17.27 2.31 -5.92
N GLU A 80 -18.17 3.02 -6.59
CA GLU A 80 -19.59 3.04 -6.23
C GLU A 80 -20.24 1.64 -6.27
N GLU A 81 -19.96 0.85 -7.31
CA GLU A 81 -20.60 -0.46 -7.50
C GLU A 81 -19.68 -1.63 -7.10
N ALA A 82 -18.58 -1.81 -7.82
CA ALA A 82 -17.79 -3.05 -7.72
C ALA A 82 -16.29 -2.85 -7.99
N LEU A 83 -15.47 -3.24 -7.02
CA LEU A 83 -14.05 -3.50 -7.16
C LEU A 83 -13.82 -5.01 -7.32
N VAL A 84 -13.18 -5.40 -8.42
CA VAL A 84 -12.82 -6.80 -8.69
C VAL A 84 -11.31 -6.90 -8.95
N ILE A 85 -10.63 -7.75 -8.18
CA ILE A 85 -9.20 -8.03 -8.33
C ILE A 85 -9.03 -9.53 -8.56
N ASP A 86 -8.67 -9.92 -9.78
CA ASP A 86 -8.44 -11.33 -10.10
C ASP A 86 -7.18 -11.89 -9.42
N THR A 87 -7.06 -13.22 -9.40
CA THR A 87 -5.97 -13.94 -8.74
C THR A 87 -4.56 -13.53 -9.17
N ALA A 88 -4.39 -12.98 -10.39
CA ALA A 88 -3.09 -12.57 -10.91
C ALA A 88 -2.77 -11.10 -10.63
N SER A 89 -3.79 -10.28 -10.32
CA SER A 89 -3.66 -8.84 -10.23
C SER A 89 -3.51 -8.33 -8.80
N ARG A 90 -3.12 -7.06 -8.67
CA ARG A 90 -2.89 -6.46 -7.35
C ARG A 90 -3.06 -4.95 -7.28
N ILE A 91 -3.46 -4.49 -6.10
CA ILE A 91 -3.21 -3.12 -5.64
C ILE A 91 -1.98 -3.18 -4.73
N ASP A 92 -0.89 -2.50 -5.09
CA ASP A 92 0.40 -2.68 -4.42
C ASP A 92 1.11 -1.35 -4.14
N ALA A 93 1.18 -0.98 -2.86
CA ALA A 93 1.87 0.18 -2.33
C ALA A 93 3.13 -0.20 -1.53
N THR A 94 3.75 -1.34 -1.84
CA THR A 94 4.97 -1.79 -1.14
C THR A 94 6.10 -0.78 -1.27
N GLY A 95 6.68 -0.36 -0.14
CA GLY A 95 7.80 0.59 -0.11
C GLY A 95 7.47 2.01 -0.56
N ARG A 96 6.18 2.41 -0.61
CA ARG A 96 5.73 3.72 -1.10
C ARG A 96 5.34 4.71 0.00
N GLY A 97 5.59 4.36 1.26
CA GLY A 97 5.34 5.21 2.42
C GLY A 97 6.46 6.21 2.68
N TYR A 98 6.58 6.66 3.94
CA TYR A 98 7.61 7.64 4.30
C TYR A 98 9.02 7.13 3.96
N LEU A 99 9.87 8.05 3.48
CA LEU A 99 11.25 7.76 3.13
C LEU A 99 12.08 7.31 4.35
N ALA A 100 13.25 6.76 4.07
CA ALA A 100 14.23 6.40 5.09
C ALA A 100 14.47 7.55 6.10
N GLY A 101 14.53 7.20 7.38
CA GLY A 101 14.72 8.14 8.48
C GLY A 101 13.53 9.06 8.76
N ARG A 102 12.35 8.77 8.20
CA ARG A 102 11.14 9.60 8.39
C ARG A 102 9.99 8.81 9.02
N THR A 103 9.22 9.50 9.84
CA THR A 103 8.06 8.99 10.57
C THR A 103 6.86 9.95 10.40
N THR A 104 5.83 9.79 11.24
CA THR A 104 4.60 10.61 11.30
C THR A 104 4.83 12.08 10.97
N GLY A 105 3.97 12.63 10.10
CA GLY A 105 4.11 14.00 9.61
C GLY A 105 5.22 14.17 8.58
N ASN A 106 5.70 13.07 7.99
CA ASN A 106 6.83 13.04 7.06
C ASN A 106 8.09 13.72 7.64
N SER A 107 8.33 13.55 8.95
CA SER A 107 9.38 14.24 9.69
C SER A 107 10.59 13.35 9.92
N THR A 108 11.79 13.93 9.86
CA THR A 108 13.03 13.27 10.30
C THR A 108 13.18 13.23 11.83
N VAL A 109 12.44 14.08 12.53
CA VAL A 109 12.48 14.14 13.99
C VAL A 109 11.77 12.92 14.56
N GLY A 110 12.52 12.09 15.29
CA GLY A 110 12.02 10.84 15.85
C GLY A 110 11.90 9.71 14.82
N GLY A 111 12.45 9.88 13.61
CA GLY A 111 12.59 8.80 12.64
C GLY A 111 13.59 7.72 13.08
N ALA A 112 13.48 6.55 12.47
CA ALA A 112 14.39 5.43 12.70
C ALA A 112 15.82 5.82 12.28
N THR A 113 16.82 5.58 13.13
CA THR A 113 18.24 5.79 12.78
C THR A 113 19.02 4.48 12.79
N TRP A 114 20.18 4.49 12.15
CA TRP A 114 20.97 3.28 11.97
C TRP A 114 21.25 2.55 13.30
N PRO A 115 21.09 1.22 13.40
CA PRO A 115 20.67 0.24 12.39
C PRO A 115 19.23 -0.28 12.59
N SER A 116 18.25 0.60 12.79
CA SER A 116 16.87 0.19 13.09
C SER A 116 15.97 0.08 11.85
N GLY A 117 15.03 -0.86 11.94
CA GLY A 117 13.85 -0.95 11.08
C GLY A 117 12.84 0.15 11.39
N GLY A 118 11.93 0.42 10.45
CA GLY A 118 10.83 1.35 10.69
C GLY A 118 9.77 0.75 11.63
N SER A 119 9.04 1.58 12.37
CA SER A 119 7.89 1.19 13.20
C SER A 119 6.59 1.88 12.74
N TYR A 120 5.47 1.17 12.67
CA TYR A 120 4.14 1.80 12.48
C TYR A 120 3.08 1.17 13.39
N GLY A 121 2.49 0.05 12.99
CA GLY A 121 1.57 -0.75 13.81
C GLY A 121 2.32 -1.65 14.80
N GLY A 122 3.49 -2.14 14.42
CA GLY A 122 4.45 -2.82 15.30
C GLY A 122 5.76 -2.07 15.43
N LEU A 123 6.53 -2.38 16.48
CA LEU A 123 7.89 -1.87 16.68
C LEU A 123 8.86 -2.55 15.71
N GLY A 124 9.65 -1.76 14.97
CA GLY A 124 10.76 -2.26 14.17
C GLY A 124 11.93 -2.70 15.05
N ALA A 125 12.69 -3.68 14.58
CA ALA A 125 13.84 -4.22 15.29
C ALA A 125 15.07 -3.30 15.18
N GLY A 126 16.01 -3.41 16.12
CA GLY A 126 17.18 -2.53 16.21
C GLY A 126 16.92 -1.22 16.97
N SER A 127 17.99 -0.44 17.21
CA SER A 127 17.90 0.75 18.06
C SER A 127 18.77 1.90 17.55
N PRO A 128 18.26 3.14 17.51
CA PRO A 128 16.91 3.55 17.93
C PRO A 128 15.89 3.47 16.79
N ALA A 129 14.84 2.66 16.96
CA ALA A 129 13.66 2.66 16.09
C ALA A 129 12.75 3.86 16.42
N ASN A 130 11.92 4.29 15.46
CA ASN A 130 10.87 5.26 15.76
C ASN A 130 9.76 4.63 16.62
N LYS A 131 8.96 5.47 17.29
CA LYS A 131 7.76 5.02 18.01
C LYS A 131 6.68 4.56 17.03
N THR A 132 5.84 3.62 17.45
CA THR A 132 4.57 3.29 16.77
C THR A 132 3.61 4.48 16.83
N TYR A 133 2.75 4.64 15.82
CA TYR A 133 1.80 5.76 15.69
C TYR A 133 0.56 5.37 14.90
N GLY A 134 -0.48 6.23 14.92
CA GLY A 134 -1.76 6.04 14.23
C GLY A 134 -2.81 5.25 15.01
N ASP A 135 -4.04 5.18 14.46
CA ASP A 135 -5.13 4.31 14.93
C ASP A 135 -5.22 3.05 14.07
N PHE A 136 -5.46 1.89 14.68
CA PHE A 136 -5.52 0.60 13.98
C PHE A 136 -6.89 0.38 13.37
N ARG A 137 -7.90 1.10 13.88
CA ARG A 137 -9.27 1.10 13.35
C ARG A 137 -9.36 1.98 12.11
N GLU A 138 -8.60 3.07 12.08
CA GLU A 138 -8.65 4.03 10.99
C GLU A 138 -7.21 4.44 10.60
N PRO A 139 -6.50 3.60 9.83
CA PRO A 139 -5.16 3.92 9.38
C PRO A 139 -5.22 5.05 8.34
N VAL A 140 -4.68 6.22 8.69
CA VAL A 140 -4.64 7.42 7.83
C VAL A 140 -3.22 7.86 7.50
N GLU A 141 -2.22 7.09 7.93
CA GLU A 141 -0.82 7.38 7.69
C GLU A 141 -0.12 6.24 6.93
N PRO A 142 0.86 6.56 6.08
CA PRO A 142 1.77 5.56 5.56
C PRO A 142 2.72 5.06 6.66
N GLY A 143 3.37 3.93 6.38
CA GLY A 143 4.42 3.38 7.23
C GLY A 143 5.69 4.23 7.22
N SER A 144 6.42 4.20 8.33
CA SER A 144 7.71 4.86 8.48
C SER A 144 8.80 4.15 7.72
N GLY A 145 9.77 4.94 7.25
CA GLY A 145 11.02 4.41 6.75
C GLY A 145 11.87 3.84 7.89
N SER A 146 12.69 2.85 7.55
CA SER A 146 13.82 2.43 8.38
C SER A 146 14.95 3.46 8.29
N SER A 147 16.09 3.16 8.87
CA SER A 147 17.31 3.95 8.63
C SER A 147 17.80 3.97 7.17
N ASN A 148 17.31 3.08 6.29
CA ASN A 148 17.81 2.97 4.92
C ASN A 148 16.74 2.87 3.82
N VAL A 149 15.54 2.37 4.12
CA VAL A 149 14.51 2.11 3.11
C VAL A 149 13.15 2.66 3.56
N ALA A 150 12.25 2.86 2.60
CA ALA A 150 10.93 3.42 2.84
C ALA A 150 9.96 2.42 3.50
N GLY A 151 8.96 2.95 4.20
CA GLY A 151 7.83 2.19 4.71
C GLY A 151 6.82 1.82 3.63
N GLY A 152 5.79 1.06 3.98
CA GLY A 152 4.65 0.77 3.10
C GLY A 152 3.75 1.99 2.92
N GLY A 153 3.11 2.11 1.76
CA GLY A 153 2.21 3.24 1.45
C GLY A 153 0.87 3.19 2.18
N LEU A 154 -0.04 4.06 1.78
CA LEU A 154 -1.39 4.17 2.35
C LEU A 154 -2.43 3.86 1.28
N LEU A 155 -3.27 2.88 1.54
CA LEU A 155 -4.39 2.49 0.69
C LEU A 155 -5.70 2.73 1.46
N ARG A 156 -6.54 3.65 0.96
CA ARG A 156 -7.89 3.91 1.46
C ARG A 156 -8.87 3.58 0.35
N ILE A 157 -9.67 2.54 0.55
CA ILE A 157 -10.56 1.98 -0.47
C ILE A 157 -11.96 1.91 0.12
N THR A 158 -12.90 2.60 -0.52
CA THR A 158 -14.34 2.48 -0.25
C THR A 158 -15.04 1.86 -1.45
N SER A 159 -15.89 0.85 -1.26
CA SER A 159 -16.62 0.26 -2.38
C SER A 159 -18.02 -0.28 -2.06
N GLY A 160 -18.96 -0.24 -3.01
CA GLY A 160 -20.21 -0.98 -2.88
C GLY A 160 -19.98 -2.48 -2.65
N SER A 161 -19.17 -3.11 -3.50
CA SER A 161 -18.74 -4.50 -3.35
C SER A 161 -17.26 -4.67 -3.73
N ALA A 162 -16.51 -5.44 -2.97
CA ALA A 162 -15.11 -5.74 -3.20
C ALA A 162 -14.89 -7.26 -3.24
N VAL A 163 -14.52 -7.77 -4.41
CA VAL A 163 -14.07 -9.16 -4.60
C VAL A 163 -12.55 -9.16 -4.74
N VAL A 164 -11.87 -9.65 -3.69
CA VAL A 164 -10.41 -9.68 -3.59
C VAL A 164 -9.95 -11.13 -3.73
N ASP A 165 -9.70 -11.58 -4.95
CA ASP A 165 -9.06 -12.89 -5.22
C ASP A 165 -7.55 -12.77 -5.43
N GLY A 166 -7.10 -11.59 -5.88
CA GLY A 166 -5.69 -11.22 -5.98
C GLY A 166 -5.11 -10.70 -4.67
N VAL A 167 -4.32 -9.62 -4.75
CA VAL A 167 -3.65 -9.06 -3.57
C VAL A 167 -3.83 -7.55 -3.43
N ILE A 168 -4.14 -7.11 -2.22
CA ILE A 168 -4.02 -5.72 -1.80
C ILE A 168 -2.86 -5.65 -0.80
N ARG A 169 -1.82 -4.85 -1.05
CA ARG A 169 -0.68 -4.78 -0.12
C ARG A 169 -0.05 -3.41 0.00
N ALA A 170 0.46 -3.12 1.19
CA ALA A 170 1.23 -1.96 1.57
C ALA A 170 2.40 -2.40 2.45
N ASN A 171 3.21 -3.35 1.97
CA ASN A 171 4.34 -3.86 2.76
C ASN A 171 5.47 -2.82 2.86
N GLY A 172 6.29 -2.90 3.89
CA GLY A 172 7.54 -2.13 3.97
C GLY A 172 8.56 -2.59 2.93
N ALA A 173 9.46 -1.68 2.51
CA ALA A 173 10.55 -2.09 1.65
C ALA A 173 11.52 -3.00 2.41
N ASN A 174 11.99 -4.06 1.74
CA ASN A 174 13.01 -4.93 2.30
C ASN A 174 14.37 -4.23 2.29
N GLY A 175 15.16 -4.52 3.32
CA GLY A 175 16.57 -4.21 3.33
C GLY A 175 17.36 -5.07 2.34
N SER A 176 18.58 -4.64 2.05
CA SER A 176 19.54 -5.30 1.16
C SER A 176 20.95 -5.20 1.72
N TYR A 177 21.93 -5.80 1.05
CA TYR A 177 23.33 -5.73 1.48
C TYR A 177 23.84 -4.30 1.72
N TYR A 178 23.42 -3.32 0.91
CA TYR A 178 23.84 -1.92 1.03
C TYR A 178 22.90 -1.05 1.88
N SER A 179 21.65 -1.50 2.07
CA SER A 179 20.60 -0.80 2.80
C SER A 179 19.86 -1.78 3.70
N PRO A 180 20.49 -2.29 4.77
CA PRO A 180 20.08 -3.54 5.40
C PRO A 180 18.87 -3.47 6.31
N CYS A 181 18.38 -2.30 6.72
CA CYS A 181 17.24 -2.22 7.62
C CYS A 181 15.92 -2.16 6.85
N GLY A 182 14.92 -2.97 7.23
CA GLY A 182 13.61 -3.03 6.57
C GLY A 182 12.63 -1.95 7.05
N GLY A 183 11.85 -1.38 6.13
CA GLY A 183 10.83 -0.37 6.43
C GLY A 183 9.59 -0.97 7.09
N SER A 184 8.81 -0.17 7.82
CA SER A 184 7.57 -0.68 8.42
C SER A 184 6.48 -0.96 7.36
N GLY A 185 5.52 -1.82 7.69
CA GLY A 185 4.30 -1.95 6.90
C GLY A 185 3.48 -0.65 6.92
N GLY A 186 2.67 -0.46 5.89
CA GLY A 186 1.84 0.72 5.67
C GLY A 186 0.44 0.63 6.25
N GLY A 187 -0.46 1.50 5.78
CA GLY A 187 -1.86 1.54 6.17
C GLY A 187 -2.77 0.99 5.06
N ILE A 188 -3.70 0.12 5.42
CA ILE A 188 -4.78 -0.34 4.52
C ILE A 188 -6.10 -0.17 5.25
N LEU A 189 -6.97 0.66 4.70
CA LEU A 189 -8.38 0.74 5.06
C LEU A 189 -9.20 0.26 3.85
N LEU A 190 -9.87 -0.88 4.00
CA LEU A 190 -10.82 -1.39 3.01
C LEU A 190 -12.21 -1.44 3.64
N ASN A 191 -13.09 -0.56 3.17
CA ASN A 191 -14.44 -0.39 3.67
C ASN A 191 -15.44 -0.67 2.54
N ALA A 192 -16.20 -1.76 2.62
CA ALA A 192 -17.12 -2.16 1.56
C ALA A 192 -18.52 -2.49 2.05
N GLY A 193 -19.50 -2.55 1.17
CA GLY A 193 -20.78 -3.20 1.50
C GLY A 193 -20.61 -4.69 1.62
N ILE A 194 -20.20 -5.30 0.52
CA ILE A 194 -19.85 -6.72 0.46
C ILE A 194 -18.34 -6.86 0.28
N LEU A 195 -17.69 -7.61 1.16
CA LEU A 195 -16.26 -7.95 1.07
C LEU A 195 -16.08 -9.46 0.97
N SER A 196 -15.59 -9.94 -0.17
CA SER A 196 -15.45 -11.37 -0.47
C SER A 196 -14.16 -11.66 -1.26
N GLY A 197 -13.96 -12.94 -1.58
CA GLY A 197 -12.79 -13.44 -2.30
C GLY A 197 -11.83 -14.23 -1.41
N ASN A 198 -10.84 -14.83 -2.04
CA ASN A 198 -9.86 -15.73 -1.39
C ASN A 198 -8.44 -15.16 -1.37
N GLY A 199 -8.27 -13.94 -1.84
CA GLY A 199 -7.00 -13.23 -1.97
C GLY A 199 -6.44 -12.73 -0.65
N ALA A 200 -5.34 -11.98 -0.71
CA ALA A 200 -4.61 -11.52 0.48
C ALA A 200 -4.67 -10.01 0.66
N VAL A 201 -4.70 -9.55 1.91
CA VAL A 201 -4.55 -8.15 2.29
C VAL A 201 -3.36 -8.03 3.25
N GLN A 202 -2.32 -7.27 2.88
CA GLN A 202 -1.02 -7.35 3.57
C GLN A 202 -0.38 -5.99 3.84
N ALA A 203 -0.05 -5.71 5.10
CA ALA A 203 0.77 -4.56 5.49
C ALA A 203 1.95 -5.05 6.37
N ASN A 204 2.71 -6.01 5.87
CA ASN A 204 3.85 -6.56 6.59
C ASN A 204 5.04 -5.60 6.59
N GLY A 205 5.85 -5.63 7.64
CA GLY A 205 7.16 -4.98 7.66
C GLY A 205 8.12 -5.62 6.67
N GLY A 206 9.04 -4.82 6.13
CA GLY A 206 10.12 -5.30 5.28
C GLY A 206 11.17 -6.06 6.07
N ALA A 207 11.72 -7.11 5.49
CA ALA A 207 12.81 -7.88 6.09
C ALA A 207 14.09 -7.03 6.22
N GLY A 208 14.82 -7.18 7.31
CA GLY A 208 16.20 -6.75 7.42
C GLY A 208 17.13 -7.74 6.70
N TYR A 209 18.26 -7.26 6.20
CA TYR A 209 19.32 -8.10 5.66
C TYR A 209 20.23 -8.60 6.78
N GLY A 210 20.61 -9.87 6.82
CA GLY A 210 21.50 -10.41 7.85
C GLY A 210 21.01 -10.19 9.28
N SER A 211 21.86 -9.60 10.13
CA SER A 211 21.55 -9.30 11.54
C SER A 211 20.91 -7.93 11.78
N TYR A 212 20.52 -7.22 10.71
CA TYR A 212 19.96 -5.87 10.82
C TYR A 212 18.45 -5.87 11.09
N GLY A 213 17.93 -4.72 11.53
CA GLY A 213 16.55 -4.58 11.98
C GLY A 213 15.53 -4.78 10.85
N GLY A 214 14.62 -5.74 11.03
CA GLY A 214 13.38 -5.84 10.25
C GLY A 214 12.39 -4.76 10.66
N GLY A 215 11.54 -4.32 9.72
CA GLY A 215 10.51 -3.33 10.01
C GLY A 215 9.34 -3.92 10.79
N GLY A 216 8.69 -3.10 11.60
CA GLY A 216 7.45 -3.47 12.28
C GLY A 216 6.29 -3.63 11.31
N GLY A 217 5.26 -4.38 11.71
CA GLY A 217 4.02 -4.50 10.95
C GLY A 217 3.30 -3.15 10.77
N GLY A 218 2.48 -3.07 9.74
CA GLY A 218 1.60 -1.94 9.45
C GLY A 218 0.24 -2.08 10.14
N ARG A 219 -0.79 -1.52 9.50
CA ARG A 219 -2.17 -1.55 9.99
C ARG A 219 -3.11 -1.94 8.85
N VAL A 220 -3.97 -2.93 9.10
CA VAL A 220 -5.01 -3.37 8.16
C VAL A 220 -6.35 -3.30 8.88
N ALA A 221 -7.25 -2.47 8.36
CA ALA A 221 -8.62 -2.33 8.82
C ALA A 221 -9.56 -2.77 7.69
N LEU A 222 -10.36 -3.80 7.97
CA LEU A 222 -11.37 -4.32 7.06
C LEU A 222 -12.76 -4.06 7.65
N TYR A 223 -13.60 -3.39 6.90
CA TYR A 223 -14.99 -3.11 7.25
C TYR A 223 -15.92 -3.60 6.15
N ALA A 224 -17.01 -4.23 6.58
CA ALA A 224 -18.13 -4.57 5.72
C ALA A 224 -19.42 -4.06 6.37
N TRP A 225 -20.24 -3.28 5.66
CA TRP A 225 -21.53 -2.83 6.17
C TRP A 225 -22.71 -3.74 5.80
N ASP A 226 -22.51 -4.72 4.92
CA ASP A 226 -23.51 -5.76 4.61
C ASP A 226 -23.00 -7.18 4.88
N THR A 227 -21.94 -7.63 4.21
CA THR A 227 -21.47 -9.03 4.33
C THR A 227 -19.96 -9.13 4.14
N MET A 228 -19.28 -9.84 5.04
CA MET A 228 -17.86 -10.19 4.92
C MET A 228 -17.69 -11.70 4.88
N THR A 229 -17.19 -12.21 3.75
CA THR A 229 -16.81 -13.62 3.57
C THR A 229 -15.31 -13.81 3.35
N LEU A 230 -14.58 -12.74 3.02
CA LEU A 230 -13.12 -12.76 3.06
C LEU A 230 -12.68 -13.08 4.49
N SER A 231 -11.89 -14.14 4.65
CA SER A 231 -11.42 -14.55 5.98
C SER A 231 -10.49 -13.51 6.60
N ALA A 232 -10.65 -13.24 7.90
CA ALA A 232 -9.73 -12.39 8.65
C ALA A 232 -8.28 -12.91 8.62
N SER A 233 -8.07 -14.23 8.45
CA SER A 233 -6.73 -14.82 8.30
C SER A 233 -5.99 -14.36 7.03
N ASN A 234 -6.72 -13.83 6.05
CA ASN A 234 -6.14 -13.33 4.81
C ASN A 234 -5.61 -11.90 4.95
N ALA A 235 -5.94 -11.24 6.06
CA ALA A 235 -5.43 -9.92 6.43
C ALA A 235 -4.26 -10.05 7.41
N VAL A 236 -3.06 -9.62 7.01
CA VAL A 236 -1.86 -9.73 7.84
C VAL A 236 -1.04 -8.44 7.90
N ALA A 237 -0.48 -8.17 9.06
CA ALA A 237 0.42 -7.03 9.32
C ALA A 237 1.57 -7.48 10.23
N ASN A 238 2.32 -8.48 9.78
CA ASN A 238 3.43 -9.06 10.54
C ASN A 238 4.66 -8.15 10.52
N GLY A 239 5.52 -8.27 11.52
CA GLY A 239 6.88 -7.71 11.43
C GLY A 239 7.71 -8.42 10.36
N GLY A 240 8.68 -7.71 9.80
CA GLY A 240 9.66 -8.26 8.88
C GLY A 240 10.73 -9.07 9.61
N SER A 241 11.23 -10.12 8.98
CA SER A 241 12.33 -10.94 9.51
C SER A 241 13.64 -10.14 9.58
N GLY A 242 14.43 -10.28 10.64
CA GLY A 242 15.74 -9.63 10.79
C GLY A 242 16.34 -9.93 12.17
N GLY A 243 17.67 -10.00 12.26
CA GLY A 243 18.37 -10.61 13.42
C GLY A 243 18.77 -9.68 14.57
N GLY A 244 18.31 -8.44 14.63
CA GLY A 244 18.80 -7.46 15.62
C GLY A 244 17.80 -7.14 16.73
N GLN A 245 17.94 -7.81 17.89
CA GLN A 245 17.39 -7.47 19.24
C GLN A 245 16.03 -6.72 19.24
N ALA A 246 14.95 -7.47 19.49
CA ALA A 246 13.65 -6.93 19.90
C ALA A 246 13.71 -6.39 21.33
#